data_AF-A0A0F9CWU2-F1
#
_entry.id   AF-A0A0F9CWU2-F1
#
_cell.length_a   1.000
_cell.length_b   1.000
_cell.length_c   1.000
_cell.angle_alpha   90.00
_cell.angle_beta   90.00
_cell.angle_gamma   90.00
#
_symmetry.space_group_name_H-M   'P 1'
#
loop_
_entity.id
_entity.type
_entity.pdbx_description
1 polymer ?
#
loop_
_entity_poly.entity_id
_entity_poly.type
_entity_poly.pdbx_seq_one_letter_code
_entity_poly.pdbx_strand_id
1 'polypeptide(L)'
;MALIVVIAVMSGFESDLKSRILGGQSHVVLMRYGGTLSDYRRVIKDVEKIPGVEAATPFIYTQIMLRSSSGISGAVLRGVDPESAG
;
A
#
# COMPACT_ATOMS: atom_id res chain seq x y z
N MET A 1 -3.71 -35.53 20.20
CA MET A 1 -3.93 -34.09 20.48
C MET A 1 -2.79 -33.20 20.00
N ALA A 2 -1.52 -33.58 20.15
CA ALA A 2 -0.38 -32.78 19.66
C ALA A 2 -0.43 -32.44 18.15
N LEU A 3 -0.78 -33.40 17.29
CA LEU A 3 -0.82 -33.19 15.83
C LEU A 3 -1.86 -32.15 15.38
N ILE A 4 -3.03 -32.13 16.04
CA ILE A 4 -4.11 -31.18 15.72
C ILE A 4 -3.66 -29.75 16.03
N VAL A 5 -2.97 -29.55 17.16
CA VAL A 5 -2.42 -28.24 17.55
C VAL A 5 -1.34 -27.78 16.56
N VAL A 6 -0.43 -28.69 16.14
CA VAL A 6 0.62 -28.34 15.17
C VAL A 6 0.04 -27.95 13.81
N ILE A 7 -0.93 -28.71 13.29
CA ILE A 7 -1.58 -28.37 12.01
C ILE A 7 -2.33 -27.04 12.13
N ALA A 8 -3.02 -26.78 13.25
CA ALA A 8 -3.73 -25.52 13.47
C ALA A 8 -2.78 -24.31 13.50
N VAL A 9 -1.62 -24.42 14.16
CA VAL A 9 -0.62 -23.35 14.19
C VAL A 9 0.00 -23.13 12.82
N MET A 10 0.37 -24.20 12.12
CA MET A 10 0.94 -24.10 10.76
C MET A 10 -0.04 -23.46 9.77
N SER A 11 -1.31 -23.86 9.83
CA SER A 11 -2.37 -23.30 8.97
C SER A 11 -2.65 -21.84 9.30
N GLY A 12 -2.70 -21.47 10.59
CA GLY A 12 -2.86 -20.08 11.00
C GLY A 12 -1.67 -19.20 10.57
N PHE A 13 -0.45 -19.72 10.69
CA PHE A 13 0.77 -19.03 10.29
C PHE A 13 0.84 -18.81 8.77
N GLU A 14 0.53 -19.84 7.97
CA GLU A 14 0.49 -19.71 6.51
C GLU A 14 -0.53 -18.64 6.08
N SER A 15 -1.71 -18.62 6.70
CA SER A 15 -2.75 -17.64 6.42
C SER A 15 -2.30 -16.21 6.75
N ASP A 16 -1.70 -15.98 7.93
CA ASP A 16 -1.20 -14.66 8.33
C ASP A 16 -0.07 -14.19 7.41
N LEU A 17 0.85 -15.09 7.05
CA LEU A 17 1.98 -14.77 6.20
C LEU A 17 1.51 -14.42 4.78
N LYS A 18 0.57 -15.20 4.24
CA LYS A 18 -0.06 -14.92 2.94
C LYS A 18 -0.83 -13.61 2.96
N SER A 19 -1.58 -13.34 4.02
CA SER A 19 -2.31 -12.08 4.22
C SER A 19 -1.37 -10.88 4.25
N ARG A 20 -0.24 -10.96 4.96
CA ARG A 20 0.74 -9.87 5.00
C ARG A 20 1.46 -9.65 3.67
N ILE A 21 1.77 -10.71 2.94
CA ILE A 21 2.42 -10.61 1.63
C ILE A 21 1.46 -9.96 0.62
N LEU A 22 0.17 -10.31 0.64
CA LEU A 22 -0.80 -9.84 -0.36
C LEU A 22 -1.53 -8.55 0.05
N GLY A 23 -1.81 -8.35 1.34
CA GLY A 23 -2.61 -7.22 1.84
C GLY A 23 -1.82 -5.93 2.05
N GLY A 24 -0.49 -6.00 2.15
CA GLY A 24 0.33 -4.83 2.44
C GLY A 24 0.68 -3.96 1.22
N GLN A 25 0.42 -4.42 0.00
CA GLN A 25 0.83 -3.74 -1.23
C GLN A 25 -0.37 -3.46 -2.13
N SER A 26 -0.35 -2.28 -2.75
CA SER A 26 -1.32 -1.91 -3.77
C SER A 26 -1.21 -2.84 -4.97
N HIS A 27 -2.28 -3.57 -5.29
CA HIS A 27 -2.34 -4.46 -6.45
C HIS A 27 -2.18 -3.70 -7.78
N VAL A 28 -2.66 -2.46 -7.85
CA VAL A 28 -2.60 -1.61 -9.04
C VAL A 28 -2.17 -0.21 -8.63
N VAL A 29 -1.31 0.41 -9.45
CA VAL A 29 -0.82 1.78 -9.24
C VAL A 29 -1.18 2.62 -10.46
N LEU A 30 -1.96 3.68 -10.25
CA LEU A 30 -2.38 4.60 -11.29
C LEU A 30 -1.61 5.93 -11.13
N MET A 31 -0.83 6.28 -12.15
CA MET A 31 0.00 7.49 -12.15
C MET A 31 -0.25 8.29 -13.43
N ARG A 32 -0.20 9.62 -13.32
CA ARG A 32 -0.22 10.50 -14.49
C ARG A 32 1.18 10.60 -15.06
N TYR A 33 1.31 10.42 -16.37
CA TYR A 33 2.58 10.64 -17.05
C TYR A 33 2.93 12.14 -17.03
N GLY A 34 4.15 12.47 -16.57
CA GLY A 34 4.70 13.83 -16.68
C GLY A 34 4.21 14.85 -15.65
N GLY A 35 3.52 14.47 -14.57
CA GLY A 35 3.16 15.43 -13.54
C GLY A 35 2.23 14.93 -12.45
N THR A 36 1.74 15.86 -11.63
CA THR A 36 0.83 15.57 -10.52
C THR A 36 -0.59 15.30 -11.00
N LEU A 37 -1.31 14.45 -10.27
CA LEU A 37 -2.71 14.16 -10.50
C LEU A 37 -3.58 15.13 -9.69
N SER A 38 -3.95 16.27 -10.29
CA SER A 38 -4.75 17.32 -9.65
C SER A 38 -6.17 16.86 -9.30
N ASP A 39 -6.80 16.08 -10.19
CA ASP A 39 -8.21 15.66 -10.07
C ASP A 39 -8.35 14.27 -9.43
N TYR A 40 -7.42 13.88 -8.56
CA TYR A 40 -7.34 12.53 -7.98
C TYR A 40 -8.66 12.09 -7.31
N ARG A 41 -9.40 13.01 -6.66
CA ARG A 41 -10.69 12.70 -6.01
C ARG A 41 -11.75 12.23 -7.00
N ARG A 42 -11.78 12.79 -8.20
CA ARG A 42 -12.70 12.35 -9.25
C ARG A 42 -12.27 11.00 -9.81
N VAL A 43 -10.98 10.84 -10.06
CA VAL A 43 -10.41 9.58 -10.56
C VAL A 43 -10.67 8.43 -9.59
N ILE A 44 -10.49 8.63 -8.28
CA ILE A 44 -10.82 7.64 -7.25
C ILE A 44 -12.29 7.22 -7.35
N LYS A 45 -13.23 8.18 -7.39
CA LYS A 45 -14.66 7.87 -7.54
C LYS A 45 -15.00 7.10 -8.81
N ASP A 46 -14.24 7.29 -9.88
CA ASP A 46 -14.46 6.57 -11.14
C ASP A 46 -13.82 5.18 -11.10
N VAL A 47 -12.67 5.03 -10.43
CA VAL A 47 -11.98 3.75 -10.22
C VAL A 47 -12.75 2.84 -9.27
N GLU A 48 -13.32 3.38 -8.18
CA GLU A 48 -14.15 2.63 -7.22
C GLU A 48 -15.43 2.06 -7.83
N LYS A 49 -15.89 2.59 -8.97
CA LYS A 49 -17.05 2.03 -9.71
C LYS A 49 -16.68 0.81 -10.55
N ILE A 50 -15.39 0.53 -10.75
CA ILE A 50 -14.93 -0.58 -11.58
C ILE A 50 -15.13 -1.89 -10.82
N PRO A 51 -15.81 -2.90 -11.41
CA PRO A 51 -15.97 -4.20 -10.78
C PRO A 51 -14.62 -4.82 -10.40
N GLY A 52 -14.46 -5.22 -9.14
CA GLY A 52 -13.24 -5.82 -8.62
C GLY A 52 -12.29 -4.85 -7.91
N VAL A 53 -12.58 -3.54 -7.87
CA VAL A 53 -11.87 -2.58 -7.02
C VAL A 53 -12.52 -2.59 -5.63
N GLU A 54 -11.76 -3.01 -4.62
CA GLU A 54 -12.22 -3.04 -3.22
C GLU A 54 -12.02 -1.69 -2.52
N ALA A 55 -10.88 -1.03 -2.78
CA ALA A 55 -10.54 0.28 -2.24
C ALA A 55 -9.57 1.02 -3.16
N ALA A 56 -9.58 2.36 -3.11
CA ALA A 56 -8.64 3.21 -3.83
C ALA A 56 -8.16 4.37 -2.96
N THR A 57 -6.84 4.50 -2.80
CA THR A 57 -6.20 5.45 -1.90
C THR A 57 -5.23 6.34 -2.68
N PRO A 58 -5.27 7.67 -2.51
CA PRO A 58 -4.27 8.54 -3.11
C PRO A 58 -2.90 8.33 -2.46
N PHE A 59 -1.85 8.44 -3.26
CA PHE A 59 -0.47 8.41 -2.76
C PHE A 59 0.39 9.45 -3.48
N ILE A 60 1.46 9.89 -2.81
CA ILE A 60 2.51 10.73 -3.35
C ILE A 60 3.77 9.89 -3.42
N TYR A 61 4.48 9.92 -4.53
CA TYR A 61 5.75 9.23 -4.70
C TYR A 61 6.77 10.18 -5.31
N THR A 62 7.74 10.59 -4.50
CA THR A 62 8.74 11.57 -4.93
C THR A 62 10.09 11.28 -4.29
N GLN A 63 11.16 11.62 -5.01
CA GLN A 63 12.51 11.61 -4.46
C GLN A 63 12.71 12.87 -3.61
N ILE A 64 13.31 12.69 -2.43
CA ILE A 64 13.60 13.77 -1.49
C ILE A 64 15.03 13.65 -0.97
N MET A 65 15.52 14.72 -0.36
CA MET A 65 16.78 14.73 0.37
C MET A 65 16.48 14.94 1.86
N LEU A 66 16.88 13.98 2.68
CA LEU A 66 16.81 14.08 4.14
C LEU A 66 18.11 14.70 4.64
N ARG A 67 17.99 15.71 5.50
CA ARG A 67 19.11 16.37 6.15
C ARG A 67 19.01 16.20 7.66
N SER A 68 20.08 15.75 8.27
CA SER A 68 20.25 15.66 9.73
C SER A 68 21.58 16.32 10.14
N SER A 69 21.85 16.37 11.45
CA SER A 69 23.15 16.79 11.98
C SER A 69 24.30 15.89 11.52
N SER A 70 24.02 14.64 11.16
CA SER A 70 25.00 13.65 10.72
C SER A 70 25.25 13.64 9.21
N GLY A 71 24.47 14.37 8.40
CA GLY A 71 24.69 14.47 6.96
C GLY A 71 23.43 14.66 6.12
N ILE A 72 23.56 14.37 4.83
CA ILE A 72 22.48 14.46 3.84
C ILE A 72 22.38 13.10 3.14
N SER A 73 21.17 12.57 2.99
CA SER A 73 20.91 11.33 2.26
C SER A 73 19.68 11.46 1.36
N GLY A 74 19.72 10.79 0.20
CA GLY A 74 18.55 10.66 -0.67
C GLY A 74 17.56 9.64 -0.10
N ALA A 75 16.27 9.93 -0.23
CA ALA A 75 15.20 9.00 0.13
C ALA A 75 14.04 9.10 -0.86
N VAL A 76 13.19 8.07 -0.89
CA VAL A 76 11.93 8.11 -1.62
C VAL A 76 10.82 8.30 -0.61
N LEU A 77 10.08 9.41 -0.73
CA LEU A 77 8.92 9.69 0.09
C LEU A 77 7.69 9.05 -0.55
N ARG A 78 7.04 8.16 0.19
CA ARG A 78 5.70 7.65 -0.10
C ARG A 78 4.71 8.28 0.88
N GLY A 79 4.02 9.33 0.44
CA GLY A 79 2.90 9.89 1.20
C GLY A 79 1.63 9.09 0.95
N VAL A 80 0.91 8.73 2.00
CA VAL A 80 -0.40 8.07 1.92
C VAL A 80 -1.35 8.78 2.89
N ASP A 81 -2.64 8.75 2.58
CA ASP A 81 -3.68 9.24 3.48
C ASP A 81 -4.07 8.11 4.45
N PRO A 82 -3.73 8.22 5.75
CA PRO A 82 -3.94 7.15 6.73
C PRO A 82 -5.42 6.85 7.00
N GLU A 83 -6.35 7.77 6.69
CA GLU A 83 -7.79 7.51 6.86
C GLU A 83 -8.33 6.64 5.72
N SER A 84 -7.67 6.64 4.57
CA SER A 84 -8.07 5.85 3.39
C SER A 84 -7.14 4.69 3.08
N ALA A 85 -5.98 4.60 3.73
CA ALA A 85 -5.01 3.51 3.58
C ALA A 85 -5.30 2.43 4.64
N GLY A 86 -6.15 1.46 4.30
CA GLY A 86 -6.51 0.33 5.16
C GLY A 86 -7.22 -0.77 4.39
#